data_AF-A0A519IY12-F1
#
_entry.id   AF-A0A519IY12-F1
#
_cell.length_a   1.000
_cell.length_b   1.000
_cell.length_c   1.000
_cell.angle_alpha   90.00
_cell.angle_beta   90.00
_cell.angle_gamma   90.00
#
_symmetry.space_group_name_H-M   'P 1'
#
loop_
_entity.id
_entity.type
_entity.pdbx_description
1 polymer ?
#
loop_
_entity_poly.entity_id
_entity_poly.type
_entity_poly.pdbx_seq_one_letter_code
_entity_poly.pdbx_strand_id
1 'polypeptide(L)'
;MDPYSIIDAPLDHRAALSGWTVTKEWADAPARFFYIGGRPPWECFQVSIDVPEAGTVAITARSVDTNDDAEFEQTWRGQIVDLDDLLTLAVSEIEKWKARAS
;
A
#
# COMPACT_ATOMS: atom_id res chain seq x y z
N MET A 1 -8.91 1.39 -21.21
CA MET A 1 -9.72 1.72 -20.02
C MET A 1 -8.84 1.45 -18.82
N ASP A 2 -8.62 2.42 -17.94
CA ASP A 2 -7.80 2.20 -16.75
C ASP A 2 -8.61 1.40 -15.72
N PRO A 3 -8.19 0.18 -15.34
CA PRO A 3 -8.94 -0.65 -14.40
C PRO A 3 -9.00 -0.07 -12.98
N TYR A 4 -8.15 0.90 -12.65
CA TYR A 4 -8.10 1.55 -11.33
C TYR A 4 -8.92 2.84 -11.25
N SER A 5 -9.53 3.30 -12.35
CA SER A 5 -10.15 4.63 -12.42
C SER A 5 -11.20 4.88 -11.34
N ILE A 6 -11.84 3.83 -10.83
CA ILE A 6 -12.87 3.92 -9.78
C ILE A 6 -12.31 4.20 -8.38
N ILE A 7 -11.01 3.97 -8.15
CA ILE A 7 -10.33 4.27 -6.88
C ILE A 7 -9.36 5.45 -6.98
N ASP A 8 -9.04 5.96 -8.17
CA ASP A 8 -8.01 6.99 -8.34
C ASP A 8 -8.32 8.28 -7.56
N ALA A 9 -9.56 8.77 -7.62
CA ALA A 9 -9.93 9.99 -6.91
C ALA A 9 -9.80 9.87 -5.37
N PRO A 10 -10.37 8.84 -4.70
CA PRO A 10 -10.16 8.67 -3.26
C PRO A 10 -8.71 8.34 -2.89
N LEU A 11 -7.99 7.57 -3.72
CA LEU A 11 -6.58 7.25 -3.50
C LEU A 11 -5.70 8.50 -3.58
N ASP A 12 -5.87 9.34 -4.60
CA ASP A 12 -5.10 10.57 -4.77
C ASP A 12 -5.38 11.57 -3.63
N HIS A 13 -6.65 11.67 -3.20
CA HIS A 13 -7.01 12.49 -2.05
C HIS A 13 -6.30 12.02 -0.78
N ARG A 14 -6.33 10.71 -0.49
CA ARG A 14 -5.67 10.14 0.68
C ARG A 14 -4.14 10.29 0.60
N ALA A 15 -3.56 10.03 -0.56
CA ALA A 15 -2.12 10.18 -0.78
C ALA A 15 -1.66 11.62 -0.53
N ALA A 16 -2.43 12.62 -0.97
CA ALA A 16 -2.13 14.02 -0.72
C ALA A 16 -2.16 14.39 0.78
N LEU A 17 -3.11 13.85 1.54
CA LEU A 17 -3.18 14.06 3.00
C LEU A 17 -2.02 13.41 3.75
N SER A 18 -1.57 12.25 3.28
CA SER A 18 -0.52 11.47 3.93
C SER A 18 0.90 11.76 3.41
N GLY A 19 1.03 12.56 2.36
CA GLY A 19 2.32 12.82 1.69
C GLY A 19 2.87 11.62 0.90
N TRP A 20 2.02 10.68 0.49
CA TRP A 20 2.44 9.52 -0.30
C TRP A 20 2.61 9.89 -1.78
N THR A 21 3.60 9.29 -2.42
CA THR A 21 3.75 9.32 -3.88
C THR A 21 3.23 8.00 -4.44
N VAL A 22 2.08 8.05 -5.12
CA VAL A 22 1.46 6.87 -5.72
C VAL A 22 2.04 6.63 -7.12
N THR A 23 2.62 5.46 -7.31
CA THR A 23 3.00 4.93 -8.62
C THR A 23 1.75 4.40 -9.32
N LYS A 24 1.49 4.87 -10.54
CA LYS A 24 0.31 4.52 -11.34
C LYS A 24 0.59 3.53 -12.49
N GLU A 25 1.85 3.23 -12.74
CA GLU A 25 2.29 2.34 -13.81
C GLU A 25 3.58 1.63 -13.40
N TRP A 26 3.70 0.35 -13.73
CA TRP A 26 4.91 -0.43 -13.51
C TRP A 26 5.07 -1.47 -14.60
N ALA A 27 6.27 -1.58 -15.16
CA ALA A 27 6.59 -2.52 -16.25
C ALA A 27 5.57 -2.44 -17.41
N ASP A 28 5.26 -1.23 -17.87
CA ASP A 28 4.31 -0.94 -18.95
C ASP A 28 2.86 -1.42 -18.68
N ALA A 29 2.51 -1.67 -17.41
CA ALA A 29 1.17 -2.09 -16.99
C ALA A 29 0.59 -1.15 -15.92
N PRO A 30 -0.74 -0.94 -15.89
CA PRO A 30 -1.40 -0.21 -14.81
C PRO A 30 -1.11 -0.86 -13.45
N ALA A 31 -0.71 -0.04 -12.49
CA ALA A 31 -0.45 -0.46 -11.11
C ALA A 31 -0.89 0.63 -10.15
N ARG A 32 -1.15 0.31 -8.88
CA ARG A 32 -1.33 1.32 -7.84
C ARG A 32 -0.59 0.88 -6.60
N PHE A 33 0.49 1.58 -6.27
CA PHE A 33 1.23 1.32 -5.04
C PHE A 33 2.00 2.56 -4.61
N PHE A 34 2.48 2.56 -3.37
CA PHE A 34 3.40 3.55 -2.85
C PHE A 34 4.37 2.88 -1.87
N TYR A 35 5.49 3.56 -1.61
CA TYR A 35 6.49 3.10 -0.66
C TYR A 35 6.38 3.85 0.67
N ILE A 36 6.77 3.16 1.74
CA ILE A 36 6.91 3.71 3.08
C ILE A 36 8.33 3.36 3.56
N GLY A 37 9.10 4.37 3.98
CA GLY A 37 10.41 4.14 4.60
C GLY A 37 10.29 3.49 5.98
N GLY A 38 11.23 2.60 6.31
CA GLY A 38 11.37 1.94 7.60
C GLY A 38 12.53 2.48 8.45
N ARG A 39 13.09 1.62 9.30
CA ARG A 39 14.29 1.96 10.08
C ARG A 39 15.49 2.14 9.15
N PRO A 40 16.22 3.26 9.26
CA PRO A 40 17.49 3.42 8.58
C PRO A 40 18.45 2.25 8.90
N PRO A 41 19.37 1.90 7.98
CA PRO A 41 19.62 2.60 6.72
C PRO A 41 18.75 2.17 5.52
N TRP A 42 18.18 0.96 5.49
CA TRP A 42 17.63 0.41 4.25
C TRP A 42 16.17 -0.04 4.30
N GLU A 43 15.54 -0.14 5.47
CA GLU A 43 14.20 -0.74 5.51
C GLU A 43 13.20 0.03 4.64
N CYS A 44 12.47 -0.71 3.81
CA CYS A 44 11.50 -0.17 2.88
C CYS A 44 10.29 -1.12 2.80
N PHE A 45 9.10 -0.54 2.75
CA PHE A 45 7.84 -1.26 2.60
C PHE A 45 7.09 -0.74 1.38
N GLN A 46 6.28 -1.61 0.80
CA GLN A 46 5.36 -1.27 -0.27
C GLN A 46 3.94 -1.55 0.20
N VAL A 47 3.03 -0.61 -0.10
CA VAL A 47 1.60 -0.86 -0.06
C VAL A 47 1.11 -0.88 -1.51
N SER A 48 0.68 -2.06 -1.98
CA SER A 48 0.12 -2.25 -3.32
C SER A 48 -1.39 -2.47 -3.26
N ILE A 49 -2.08 -2.02 -4.29
CA ILE A 49 -3.53 -2.12 -4.42
C ILE A 49 -3.81 -2.94 -5.69
N ASP A 50 -4.52 -4.05 -5.54
CA ASP A 50 -4.93 -4.89 -6.66
C ASP A 50 -6.00 -4.17 -7.50
N VAL A 51 -6.16 -4.62 -8.75
CA VAL A 51 -7.23 -4.15 -9.61
C VAL A 51 -8.58 -4.33 -8.89
N PRO A 52 -9.38 -3.26 -8.73
CA PRO A 52 -10.70 -3.38 -8.15
C PRO A 52 -11.62 -4.28 -8.99
N GLU A 53 -12.28 -5.24 -8.35
CA GLU A 53 -13.19 -6.18 -9.02
C GLU A 53 -14.50 -6.31 -8.23
N ALA A 54 -15.63 -6.28 -8.94
CA ALA A 54 -16.97 -6.46 -8.37
C ALA A 54 -17.27 -5.57 -7.13
N GLY A 55 -16.77 -4.32 -7.12
CA GLY A 55 -16.98 -3.38 -6.00
C GLY A 55 -16.04 -3.60 -4.81
N THR A 56 -15.11 -4.55 -4.92
CA THR A 56 -14.11 -4.88 -3.89
C THR A 56 -12.71 -4.48 -4.33
N VAL A 57 -11.82 -4.33 -3.36
CA VAL A 57 -10.41 -4.05 -3.58
C VAL A 57 -9.58 -4.84 -2.57
N ALA A 58 -8.39 -5.26 -2.99
CA ALA A 58 -7.40 -5.85 -2.10
C ALA A 58 -6.22 -4.89 -1.94
N ILE A 59 -5.70 -4.78 -0.73
CA ILE A 59 -4.50 -4.01 -0.40
C ILE A 59 -3.50 -4.96 0.25
N THR A 60 -2.28 -4.98 -0.27
CA THR A 60 -1.18 -5.74 0.30
C THR A 60 -0.12 -4.80 0.82
N ALA A 61 0.28 -4.98 2.07
CA ALA A 61 1.47 -4.36 2.63
C ALA A 61 2.59 -5.40 2.71
N ARG A 62 3.78 -5.08 2.20
CA ARG A 62 4.92 -5.98 2.21
C ARG A 62 6.26 -5.28 2.46
N SER A 63 7.22 -6.00 3.03
CA SER A 63 8.63 -5.59 3.05
C SER A 63 9.23 -5.69 1.65
N VAL A 64 10.05 -4.69 1.30
CA VAL A 64 10.86 -4.67 0.07
C VAL A 64 12.32 -4.94 0.41
N ASP A 65 12.80 -4.31 1.48
CA ASP A 65 14.14 -4.48 2.03
C ASP A 65 14.04 -4.34 3.55
N THR A 66 14.76 -5.17 4.29
CA THR A 66 14.77 -5.18 5.76
C THR A 66 16.18 -5.38 6.27
N ASN A 67 16.54 -4.67 7.35
CA ASN A 67 17.92 -4.71 7.87
C ASN A 67 18.28 -6.05 8.53
N ASP A 68 17.26 -6.84 8.91
CA ASP A 68 17.37 -8.09 9.67
C ASP A 68 16.95 -9.32 8.84
N ASP A 69 16.81 -9.17 7.52
CA ASP A 69 16.29 -10.19 6.59
C ASP A 69 14.89 -10.72 6.96
N ALA A 70 14.17 -10.06 7.88
CA ALA A 70 12.83 -10.46 8.25
C ALA A 70 11.83 -10.07 7.16
N GLU A 71 10.92 -10.97 6.82
CA GLU A 71 9.89 -10.70 5.81
C GLU A 71 8.56 -10.30 6.47
N PHE A 72 7.87 -9.37 5.82
CA PHE A 72 6.52 -8.95 6.15
C PHE A 72 5.66 -9.00 4.90
N GLU A 73 4.52 -9.69 4.95
CA GLU A 73 3.47 -9.56 3.95
C GLU A 73 2.10 -9.81 4.59
N GLN A 74 1.17 -8.89 4.38
CA GLN A 74 -0.23 -9.05 4.78
C GLN A 74 -1.14 -8.42 3.73
N THR A 75 -2.31 -9.05 3.51
CA THR A 75 -3.30 -8.58 2.55
C THR A 75 -4.67 -8.47 3.20
N TRP A 76 -5.36 -7.36 2.94
CA TRP A 76 -6.73 -7.10 3.36
C TRP A 76 -7.63 -6.90 2.16
N ARG A 77 -8.87 -7.37 2.27
CA ARG A 77 -9.90 -7.23 1.25
C ARG A 77 -11.12 -6.57 1.86
N GLY A 78 -11.72 -5.64 1.13
CA GLY A 78 -12.93 -4.95 1.55
C GLY A 78 -13.65 -4.29 0.38
N GLN A 79 -14.70 -3.53 0.68
CA GLN A 79 -15.40 -2.78 -0.34
C GLN A 79 -14.58 -1.55 -0.74
N ILE A 80 -14.77 -1.05 -1.97
CA ILE A 80 -14.12 0.18 -2.43
C ILE A 80 -14.47 1.38 -1.54
N VAL A 81 -15.68 1.42 -0.97
CA VAL A 81 -16.09 2.46 -0.01
C VAL A 81 -15.23 2.47 1.25
N ASP A 82 -14.62 1.33 1.60
CA ASP A 82 -13.76 1.17 2.77
C ASP A 82 -12.27 1.39 2.42
N LEU A 83 -11.94 1.90 1.23
CA LEU A 83 -10.57 2.06 0.75
C LEU A 83 -9.68 2.83 1.73
N ASP A 84 -10.18 3.93 2.30
CA ASP A 84 -9.42 4.75 3.25
C ASP A 84 -9.11 3.98 4.55
N ASP A 85 -10.06 3.18 5.03
CA ASP A 85 -9.90 2.35 6.22
C ASP A 85 -8.90 1.23 5.97
N LEU A 86 -8.97 0.56 4.81
CA LEU A 86 -8.01 -0.47 4.41
C LEU A 86 -6.59 0.09 4.27
N LEU A 87 -6.43 1.28 3.67
CA LEU A 87 -5.13 1.96 3.57
C LEU A 87 -4.58 2.33 4.95
N THR A 88 -5.45 2.84 5.83
CA THR A 88 -5.08 3.18 7.21
C THR A 88 -4.65 1.95 7.99
N LEU A 89 -5.36 0.83 7.83
CA LEU A 89 -5.01 -0.44 8.45
C LEU A 89 -3.65 -0.94 7.95
N ALA A 90 -3.44 -0.98 6.63
CA ALA A 90 -2.19 -1.44 6.02
C ALA A 90 -0.97 -0.65 6.53
N VAL A 91 -1.09 0.67 6.59
CA VAL A 91 -0.03 1.56 7.10
C VAL A 91 0.18 1.35 8.60
N SER A 92 -0.90 1.23 9.39
CA SER A 92 -0.81 0.96 10.83
C SER A 92 -0.09 -0.35 11.13
N GLU A 93 -0.34 -1.40 10.36
CA GLU A 93 0.37 -2.68 10.53
C GLU A 93 1.85 -2.59 10.14
N ILE A 94 2.19 -1.82 9.10
CA ILE A 94 3.59 -1.49 8.80
C ILE A 94 4.24 -0.75 9.99
N GLU A 95 3.59 0.27 10.57
CA GLU A 95 4.14 1.01 11.71
C GLU A 95 4.32 0.13 12.96
N LYS A 96 3.37 -0.78 13.24
CA LYS A 96 3.52 -1.77 14.32
C LYS A 96 4.67 -2.71 14.04
N TRP A 97 4.82 -3.18 12.80
CA TRP A 97 5.90 -4.08 12.42
C TRP A 97 7.27 -3.41 12.54
N LYS A 98 7.38 -2.14 12.14
CA LYS A 98 8.57 -1.31 12.39
C LYS A 98 8.88 -1.15 13.87
N ALA A 99 7.90 -1.26 14.76
CA ALA A 99 8.09 -1.15 16.21
C ALA A 99 8.49 -2.49 16.89
N ARG A 100 8.60 -3.59 16.14
CA ARG A 100 9.02 -4.89 16.70
C ARG A 100 10.40 -4.79 17.38
N ALA A 101 10.63 -5.62 18.39
CA ALA A 101 11.98 -5.82 18.91
C ALA A 101 12.82 -6.48 17.80
N SER A 102 13.98 -5.88 17.51
CA SER A 102 15.02 -6.50 16.67
C SER A 102 15.81 -7.52 17.47
#